data_AF-A0A7G9RAF3-F1
#
_entry.id   AF-A0A7G9RAF3-F1
#
_cell.length_a   1.000
_cell.length_b   1.000
_cell.length_c   1.000
_cell.angle_alpha   90.00
_cell.angle_beta   90.00
_cell.angle_gamma   90.00
#
_symmetry.space_group_name_H-M   'P 1'
#
loop_
_entity.id
_entity.type
_entity.pdbx_description
1 polymer ?
#
loop_
_entity_poly.entity_id
_entity_poly.type
_entity_poly.pdbx_seq_one_letter_code
_entity_poly.pdbx_strand_id
1 'polypeptide(L)'
;MIPVRSSVPVAASTLLTTLLTGAPGPRSATAPLRQVHRTRMSVHYETGRDDVPLLCVALPEAVRLPASLLTATLPDGPVDLDRWQVTRWWQPPRPSGLVPPARTHHDGSSEEQPAVLDPAALVGAGEGLTPAGDDLLAAALVTARATGDPRLPRWCAATEVALATRRTTAVSRALLHHALEGWCVPELAGYLEAACSGHGLPAATARLLALGHSSGAALRAGVHLVLDSRAVAAPGGAA
;
A
#
# COMPACT_ATOMS: atom_id res chain seq x y z
N MET A 1 27.41 12.96 34.24
CA MET A 1 26.04 12.38 34.26
C MET A 1 25.46 12.54 32.87
N ILE A 2 25.49 11.48 32.06
CA ILE A 2 24.95 11.52 30.69
C ILE A 2 23.42 11.51 30.83
N PRO A 3 22.67 12.48 30.27
CA PRO A 3 21.22 12.44 30.34
C PRO A 3 20.74 11.18 29.60
N VAL A 4 20.09 10.28 30.33
CA VAL A 4 19.37 9.16 29.72
C VAL A 4 18.28 9.79 28.87
N ARG A 5 18.44 9.73 27.54
CA ARG A 5 17.37 10.11 26.62
C ARG A 5 16.20 9.17 26.90
N SER A 6 15.07 9.72 27.35
CA SER A 6 13.85 8.95 27.55
C SER A 6 13.41 8.35 26.22
N SER A 7 13.36 7.02 26.12
CA SER A 7 12.81 6.33 24.97
C SER A 7 11.29 6.54 24.90
N VAL A 8 10.75 6.62 23.69
CA VAL A 8 9.33 6.70 23.41
C VAL A 8 8.85 5.31 22.98
N PRO A 9 7.90 4.69 23.70
CA PRO A 9 7.37 3.39 23.31
C PRO A 9 6.53 3.53 22.04
N VAL A 10 6.75 2.62 21.09
CA VAL A 10 6.06 2.63 19.79
C VAL A 10 5.68 1.22 19.38
N ALA A 11 4.63 1.11 18.56
CA ALA A 11 4.42 -0.08 17.75
C ALA A 11 5.00 0.18 16.35
N ALA A 12 5.58 -0.82 15.68
CA ALA A 12 6.11 -0.66 14.33
C ALA A 12 5.75 -1.82 13.40
N SER A 13 5.60 -1.51 12.11
CA SER A 13 5.54 -2.51 11.06
C SER A 13 6.86 -3.25 10.94
N THR A 14 6.83 -4.56 10.69
CA THR A 14 8.02 -5.36 10.41
C THR A 14 8.78 -4.89 9.18
N LEU A 15 8.16 -4.12 8.27
CA LEU A 15 8.87 -3.50 7.15
C LEU A 15 9.90 -2.46 7.62
N LEU A 16 9.73 -1.87 8.80
CA LEU A 16 10.65 -0.89 9.36
C LEU A 16 11.83 -1.51 10.11
N THR A 17 11.95 -2.84 10.16
CA THR A 17 12.96 -3.53 10.98
C THR A 17 14.37 -3.05 10.66
N THR A 18 14.77 -3.05 9.39
CA THR A 18 16.11 -2.65 8.97
C THR A 18 16.44 -1.19 9.31
N LEU A 19 15.43 -0.31 9.23
CA LEU A 19 15.54 1.11 9.57
C LEU A 19 15.67 1.32 11.09
N LEU A 20 14.88 0.62 11.90
CA LEU A 20 14.79 0.83 13.35
C LEU A 20 15.81 0.04 14.17
N THR A 21 16.30 -1.10 13.66
CA THR A 21 17.31 -1.91 14.36
C THR A 21 18.73 -1.69 13.83
N GLY A 22 18.90 -0.85 12.81
CA GLY A 22 20.21 -0.42 12.33
C GLY A 22 21.07 -1.52 11.71
N ALA A 23 20.49 -2.44 10.92
CA ALA A 23 21.26 -3.47 10.21
C ALA A 23 22.48 -2.86 9.47
N PRO A 24 23.65 -3.55 9.45
CA PRO A 24 24.89 -2.97 8.93
C PRO A 24 24.85 -2.85 7.40
N GLY A 25 24.41 -1.68 6.92
CA GLY A 25 24.80 -1.12 5.62
C GLY A 25 25.77 0.04 5.86
N PRO A 26 26.40 0.62 4.81
CA PRO A 26 27.25 1.79 4.99
C PRO A 26 26.43 2.85 5.72
N ARG A 27 26.77 3.08 7.00
CA ARG A 27 26.32 4.21 7.79
C ARG A 27 26.95 5.45 7.17
N SER A 28 26.47 5.84 6.00
CA SER A 28 26.70 7.18 5.49
C SER A 28 26.01 8.09 6.47
N ALA A 29 26.78 9.00 7.08
CA ALA A 29 26.34 9.98 8.06
C ALA A 29 24.89 10.40 7.81
N THR A 30 23.98 9.99 8.70
CA THR A 30 22.54 10.09 8.49
C THR A 30 22.15 11.55 8.45
N ALA A 31 22.04 12.10 7.24
CA ALA A 31 21.28 13.31 7.03
C ALA A 31 19.90 13.11 7.70
N PRO A 32 19.37 14.12 8.39
CA PRO A 32 18.08 14.00 9.05
C PRO A 32 17.02 13.56 8.04
N LEU A 33 16.17 12.63 8.44
CA LEU A 33 15.06 12.18 7.60
C LEU A 33 14.26 13.40 7.12
N ARG A 34 14.01 13.48 5.82
CA ARG A 34 13.35 14.64 5.22
C ARG A 34 11.84 14.48 5.36
N GLN A 35 11.20 15.37 6.12
CA GLN A 35 9.73 15.43 6.17
C GLN A 35 9.19 15.83 4.78
N VAL A 36 8.34 15.01 4.20
CA VAL A 36 7.72 15.27 2.88
C VAL A 36 6.24 15.58 2.96
N HIS A 37 5.57 15.14 4.03
CA HIS A 37 4.16 15.43 4.24
C HIS A 37 3.78 15.34 5.72
N ARG A 38 2.79 16.13 6.12
CA ARG A 38 2.18 16.09 7.46
C ARG A 38 0.67 16.22 7.32
N THR A 39 -0.04 15.36 8.03
CA THR A 39 -1.47 15.47 8.29
C THR A 39 -1.70 15.75 9.77
N ARG A 40 -2.96 15.81 10.19
CA ARG A 40 -3.33 15.88 11.61
C ARG A 40 -2.92 14.62 12.40
N MET A 41 -2.80 13.48 11.72
CA MET A 41 -2.64 12.16 12.35
C MET A 41 -1.38 11.41 11.92
N SER A 42 -0.60 11.96 10.99
CA SER A 42 0.62 11.32 10.49
C SER A 42 1.65 12.33 9.99
N VAL A 43 2.91 11.89 10.01
CA VAL A 43 4.05 12.58 9.42
C VAL A 43 4.83 11.59 8.59
N HIS A 44 5.20 12.00 7.38
CA HIS A 44 5.85 11.14 6.40
C HIS A 44 7.25 11.65 6.12
N TYR A 45 8.22 10.75 6.14
CA TYR A 45 9.63 11.05 5.96
C TYR A 45 10.24 10.18 4.87
N GLU A 46 10.98 10.79 3.95
CA GLU A 46 11.84 10.04 3.01
C GLU A 46 13.06 9.51 3.78
N THR A 47 13.36 8.22 3.57
CA THR A 47 14.46 7.52 4.28
C THR A 47 15.77 7.51 3.50
N GLY A 48 15.70 7.71 2.17
CA GLY A 48 16.84 7.49 1.26
C GLY A 48 17.24 6.02 1.10
N ARG A 49 16.42 5.07 1.58
CA ARG A 49 16.68 3.63 1.45
C ARG A 49 15.73 2.99 0.45
N ASP A 50 16.24 2.04 -0.32
CA ASP A 50 15.45 1.33 -1.33
C ASP A 50 14.47 0.32 -0.72
N ASP A 51 14.80 -0.27 0.44
CA ASP A 51 13.97 -1.28 1.12
C ASP A 51 12.73 -0.68 1.81
N VAL A 52 12.85 0.57 2.25
CA VAL A 52 11.79 1.31 2.94
C VAL A 52 11.88 2.76 2.51
N PRO A 53 11.36 3.15 1.33
CA PRO A 53 11.57 4.49 0.78
C PRO A 53 10.94 5.62 1.61
N LEU A 54 9.94 5.28 2.43
CA LEU A 54 9.22 6.23 3.26
C LEU A 54 8.89 5.63 4.63
N LEU A 55 9.14 6.40 5.68
CA LEU A 55 8.68 6.14 7.02
C LEU A 55 7.41 6.97 7.29
N CYS A 56 6.32 6.30 7.67
CA CYS A 56 5.13 6.95 8.21
C CYS A 56 5.14 6.88 9.75
N VAL A 57 5.13 8.02 10.41
CA VAL A 57 4.93 8.14 11.86
C VAL A 57 3.50 8.57 12.08
N ALA A 58 2.70 7.76 12.74
CA ALA A 58 1.26 7.95 12.83
C ALA A 58 0.74 7.86 14.26
N LEU A 59 -0.38 8.53 14.51
CA LEU A 59 -1.20 8.29 15.69
C LEU A 59 -2.00 6.99 15.53
N PRO A 60 -2.47 6.36 16.63
CA PRO A 60 -3.17 5.08 16.56
C PRO A 60 -4.45 5.07 15.72
N GLU A 61 -5.08 6.24 15.53
CA GLU A 61 -6.31 6.43 14.76
C GLU A 61 -6.05 6.54 13.26
N ALA A 62 -4.80 6.74 12.83
CA ALA A 62 -4.48 6.83 11.41
C ALA A 62 -4.56 5.44 10.74
N VAL A 63 -4.77 5.47 9.42
CA VAL A 63 -4.68 4.27 8.59
C VAL A 63 -3.28 3.67 8.73
N ARG A 64 -3.23 2.36 9.03
CA ARG A 64 -1.98 1.62 9.21
C ARG A 64 -1.33 1.31 7.86
N LEU A 65 -0.55 2.25 7.35
CA LEU A 65 0.22 2.06 6.12
C LEU A 65 1.27 0.94 6.27
N PRO A 66 1.67 0.27 5.16
CA PRO A 66 2.61 -0.85 5.21
C PRO A 66 3.91 -0.54 5.97
N ALA A 67 4.57 0.59 5.69
CA ALA A 67 5.77 1.05 6.39
C ALA A 67 5.45 2.18 7.38
N SER A 68 4.68 1.85 8.43
CA SER A 68 4.34 2.80 9.48
C SER A 68 4.77 2.36 10.88
N LEU A 69 4.90 3.36 11.75
CA LEU A 69 5.10 3.25 13.18
C LEU A 69 4.04 4.08 13.88
N LEU A 70 3.53 3.58 15.00
CA LEU A 70 2.52 4.23 15.81
C LEU A 70 3.10 4.78 17.11
N THR A 71 2.79 6.03 17.39
CA THR A 71 3.24 6.79 18.56
C THR A 71 2.07 7.55 19.17
N ALA A 72 2.12 7.85 20.46
CA ALA A 72 1.10 8.65 21.14
C ALA A 72 1.15 10.13 20.73
N THR A 73 2.31 10.61 20.31
CA THR A 73 2.52 12.00 19.88
C THR A 73 3.33 12.05 18.59
N LEU A 74 2.88 12.87 17.64
CA LEU A 74 3.64 13.11 16.42
C LEU A 74 4.92 13.91 16.74
N PRO A 75 6.05 13.59 16.10
CA PRO A 75 7.27 14.37 16.25
C PRO A 75 7.09 15.77 15.67
N ASP A 76 7.63 16.81 16.29
CA ASP A 76 7.64 18.17 15.74
C ASP A 76 9.04 18.53 15.24
N GLY A 77 9.39 18.01 14.06
CA GLY A 77 10.67 18.28 13.40
C GLY A 77 11.43 17.01 12.99
N PRO A 78 12.78 17.07 12.94
CA PRO A 78 13.59 15.93 12.54
C PRO A 78 13.42 14.78 13.53
N VAL A 79 13.38 13.56 12.98
CA VAL A 79 13.23 12.32 13.75
C VAL A 79 14.61 11.80 14.15
N ASP A 80 14.74 11.45 15.42
CA ASP A 80 15.83 10.64 15.94
C ASP A 80 15.33 9.20 16.11
N LEU A 81 15.81 8.28 15.27
CA LEU A 81 15.39 6.88 15.30
C LEU A 81 15.77 6.19 16.62
N ASP A 82 16.84 6.64 17.29
CA ASP A 82 17.32 6.06 18.55
C ASP A 82 16.40 6.41 19.74
N ARG A 83 15.49 7.37 19.58
CA ARG A 83 14.48 7.69 20.61
C ARG A 83 13.35 6.68 20.67
N TRP A 84 13.14 5.86 19.65
CA TRP A 84 11.99 4.96 19.61
C TRP A 84 12.34 3.57 20.12
N GLN A 85 11.58 3.12 21.11
CA GLN A 85 11.64 1.76 21.61
C GLN A 85 10.44 0.99 21.09
N VAL A 86 10.68 0.09 20.13
CA VAL A 86 9.61 -0.74 19.59
C VAL A 86 9.18 -1.76 20.64
N THR A 87 7.98 -1.57 21.19
CA THR A 87 7.39 -2.48 22.18
C THR A 87 6.51 -3.54 21.54
N ARG A 88 6.06 -3.30 20.31
CA ARG A 88 5.22 -4.23 19.55
C ARG A 88 5.52 -4.15 18.06
N TRP A 89 5.78 -5.30 17.47
CA TRP A 89 5.84 -5.45 16.02
C TRP A 89 4.48 -5.90 15.47
N TRP A 90 4.13 -5.45 14.27
CA TRP A 90 3.06 -6.07 13.48
C TRP A 90 3.52 -6.30 12.05
N GLN A 91 2.99 -7.35 11.43
CA GLN A 91 3.19 -7.57 10.01
C GLN A 91 2.04 -6.90 9.25
N PRO A 92 2.32 -6.00 8.30
CA PRO A 92 1.27 -5.48 7.43
C PRO A 92 0.69 -6.62 6.59
N PRO A 93 -0.58 -6.55 6.19
CA PRO A 93 -1.18 -7.58 5.35
C PRO A 93 -0.44 -7.77 4.02
N ARG A 94 -0.32 -9.03 3.59
CA ARG A 94 0.14 -9.44 2.25
C ARG A 94 -0.70 -10.63 1.78
N PRO A 95 -1.91 -10.40 1.29
CA PRO A 95 -2.80 -11.47 0.85
C PRO A 95 -2.11 -12.35 -0.21
N SER A 96 -2.29 -13.66 -0.12
CA SER A 96 -1.72 -14.64 -1.05
C SER A 96 -2.58 -15.89 -1.14
N GLY A 97 -2.50 -16.59 -2.29
CA GLY A 97 -3.22 -17.85 -2.50
C GLY A 97 -4.75 -17.70 -2.58
N LEU A 98 -5.26 -16.51 -2.89
CA LEU A 98 -6.69 -16.27 -3.02
C LEU A 98 -7.21 -16.83 -4.35
N VAL A 99 -8.34 -17.53 -4.28
CA VAL A 99 -9.04 -18.01 -5.46
C VAL A 99 -10.03 -16.93 -5.92
N PRO A 100 -9.93 -16.40 -7.15
CA PRO A 100 -10.91 -15.47 -7.69
C PRO A 100 -12.32 -16.07 -7.65
N PRO A 101 -13.37 -15.26 -7.40
CA PRO A 101 -14.74 -15.77 -7.41
C PRO A 101 -15.10 -16.29 -8.81
N ALA A 102 -15.93 -17.35 -8.87
CA ALA A 102 -16.59 -17.70 -10.12
C ALA A 102 -17.45 -16.51 -10.57
N ARG A 103 -17.51 -16.24 -11.88
CA ARG A 103 -18.22 -15.08 -12.47
C ARG A 103 -19.50 -14.75 -11.70
N THR A 104 -19.58 -13.56 -11.13
CA THR A 104 -20.88 -12.96 -10.82
C THR A 104 -21.30 -12.23 -12.08
N HIS A 105 -22.39 -12.67 -12.72
CA HIS A 105 -22.99 -11.92 -13.81
C HIS A 105 -23.43 -10.56 -13.24
N HIS A 106 -22.65 -9.50 -13.51
CA HIS A 106 -23.18 -8.15 -13.40
C HIS A 106 -24.13 -7.97 -14.59
N ASP A 107 -25.43 -7.91 -14.29
CA ASP A 107 -26.46 -7.52 -15.24
C ASP A 107 -26.18 -6.08 -15.73
N GLY A 108 -26.09 -5.91 -17.06
CA GLY A 108 -26.19 -4.60 -17.71
C GLY A 108 -24.89 -3.99 -18.26
N SER A 109 -24.67 -4.22 -19.57
CA SER A 109 -24.08 -3.31 -20.56
C SER A 109 -22.75 -2.59 -20.27
N SER A 110 -21.66 -2.98 -20.96
CA SER A 110 -21.04 -2.22 -22.07
C SER A 110 -19.64 -2.77 -22.39
N GLU A 111 -19.47 -3.22 -23.64
CA GLU A 111 -18.22 -3.50 -24.39
C GLU A 111 -17.00 -4.06 -23.63
N GLU A 112 -16.81 -5.38 -23.74
CA GLU A 112 -15.62 -6.12 -23.29
C GLU A 112 -14.36 -5.72 -24.09
N GLN A 113 -13.70 -4.66 -23.65
CA GLN A 113 -12.24 -4.57 -23.77
C GLN A 113 -11.66 -4.91 -22.40
N PRO A 114 -10.76 -5.91 -22.28
CA PRO A 114 -10.10 -6.16 -21.00
C PRO A 114 -9.36 -4.88 -20.66
N ALA A 115 -9.86 -4.14 -19.67
CA ALA A 115 -9.29 -2.87 -19.30
C ALA A 115 -7.80 -3.09 -18.99
N VAL A 116 -6.96 -2.56 -19.88
CA VAL A 116 -5.52 -2.74 -19.81
C VAL A 116 -5.06 -1.82 -18.69
N LEU A 117 -4.58 -2.41 -17.60
CA LEU A 117 -3.88 -1.66 -16.58
C LEU A 117 -2.63 -1.02 -17.23
N ASP A 118 -2.64 0.30 -17.36
CA ASP A 118 -1.53 1.10 -17.89
C ASP A 118 -0.93 1.97 -16.76
N PRO A 119 0.16 1.50 -16.10
CA PRO A 119 0.82 2.27 -15.06
C PRO A 119 1.32 3.64 -15.52
N ALA A 120 1.68 3.81 -16.80
CA ALA A 120 2.14 5.10 -17.31
C ALA A 120 1.00 6.13 -17.36
N ALA A 121 -0.23 5.72 -17.69
CA ALA A 121 -1.39 6.61 -17.61
C ALA A 121 -1.84 6.87 -16.16
N LEU A 122 -1.72 5.88 -15.28
CA LEU A 122 -2.26 5.92 -13.92
C LEU A 122 -1.38 6.65 -12.91
N VAL A 123 -0.06 6.52 -12.99
CA VAL A 123 0.83 7.07 -11.96
C VAL A 123 0.70 8.59 -11.89
N GLY A 124 0.27 9.08 -10.73
CA GLY A 124 0.02 10.49 -10.44
C GLY A 124 -1.30 11.04 -11.01
N ALA A 125 -2.17 10.19 -11.58
CA ALA A 125 -3.46 10.64 -12.09
C ALA A 125 -4.48 10.84 -10.96
N GLY A 126 -4.99 12.08 -10.84
CA GLY A 126 -5.93 12.49 -9.79
C GLY A 126 -5.29 13.42 -8.76
N GLU A 127 -6.11 13.95 -7.87
CA GLU A 127 -5.69 14.93 -6.86
C GLU A 127 -5.34 14.28 -5.52
N GLY A 128 -4.69 15.05 -4.64
CA GLY A 128 -4.48 14.69 -3.24
C GLY A 128 -3.16 13.96 -2.96
N LEU A 129 -3.02 13.48 -1.73
CA LEU A 129 -1.81 12.81 -1.25
C LEU A 129 -1.58 11.46 -1.93
N THR A 130 -2.67 10.76 -2.19
CA THR A 130 -2.75 9.47 -2.89
C THR A 130 -3.71 9.65 -4.06
N PRO A 131 -3.19 10.02 -5.25
CA PRO A 131 -4.00 10.15 -6.45
C PRO A 131 -4.79 8.86 -6.74
N ALA A 132 -6.04 9.00 -7.20
CA ALA A 132 -6.92 7.87 -7.45
C ALA A 132 -6.34 6.84 -8.43
N GLY A 133 -5.55 7.28 -9.43
CA GLY A 133 -4.85 6.39 -10.35
C GLY A 133 -3.82 5.50 -9.65
N ASP A 134 -3.12 6.02 -8.64
CA ASP A 134 -2.16 5.24 -7.86
C ASP A 134 -2.85 4.25 -6.92
N ASP A 135 -3.96 4.65 -6.29
CA ASP A 135 -4.75 3.77 -5.43
C ASP A 135 -5.32 2.59 -6.23
N LEU A 136 -5.87 2.86 -7.42
CA LEU A 136 -6.33 1.83 -8.34
C LEU A 136 -5.19 0.89 -8.75
N LEU A 137 -4.03 1.44 -9.13
CA LEU A 137 -2.86 0.66 -9.52
C LEU A 137 -2.33 -0.20 -8.35
N ALA A 138 -2.25 0.36 -7.15
CA ALA A 138 -1.81 -0.35 -5.95
C ALA A 138 -2.72 -1.54 -5.64
N ALA A 139 -4.05 -1.33 -5.67
CA ALA A 139 -5.01 -2.42 -5.47
C ALA A 139 -4.93 -3.49 -6.57
N ALA A 140 -4.74 -3.08 -7.83
CA ALA A 140 -4.59 -4.02 -8.93
C ALA A 140 -3.33 -4.89 -8.76
N LEU A 141 -2.17 -4.30 -8.42
CA LEU A 141 -0.93 -5.05 -8.18
C LEU A 141 -1.06 -6.04 -7.02
N VAL A 142 -1.65 -5.62 -5.90
CA VAL A 142 -1.89 -6.48 -4.73
C VAL A 142 -2.84 -7.63 -5.08
N THR A 143 -3.94 -7.33 -5.78
CA THR A 143 -4.92 -8.34 -6.21
C THR A 143 -4.32 -9.34 -7.18
N ALA A 144 -3.56 -8.86 -8.16
CA ALA A 144 -2.87 -9.68 -9.14
C ALA A 144 -1.88 -10.63 -8.48
N ARG A 145 -1.11 -10.14 -7.50
CA ARG A 145 -0.20 -11.00 -6.72
C ARG A 145 -0.94 -12.00 -5.85
N ALA A 146 -1.99 -11.56 -5.14
CA ALA A 146 -2.74 -12.42 -4.24
C ALA A 146 -3.43 -13.59 -4.97
N THR A 147 -3.81 -13.39 -6.23
CA THR A 147 -4.53 -14.36 -7.07
C THR A 147 -3.65 -15.04 -8.13
N GLY A 148 -2.33 -14.77 -8.14
CA GLY A 148 -1.41 -15.35 -9.12
C GLY A 148 -1.70 -14.95 -10.58
N ASP A 149 -1.87 -13.66 -10.86
CA ASP A 149 -2.14 -13.16 -12.22
C ASP A 149 -0.94 -13.29 -13.14
N PRO A 150 -1.06 -13.96 -14.30
CA PRO A 150 0.06 -14.11 -15.23
C PRO A 150 0.54 -12.77 -15.79
N ARG A 151 -0.28 -11.71 -15.74
CA ARG A 151 0.09 -10.36 -16.20
C ARG A 151 0.91 -9.59 -15.17
N LEU A 152 0.99 -10.05 -13.92
CA LEU A 152 1.67 -9.34 -12.84
C LEU A 152 3.12 -8.94 -13.19
N PRO A 153 3.99 -9.80 -13.75
CA PRO A 153 5.36 -9.40 -14.06
C PRO A 153 5.45 -8.19 -15.01
N ARG A 154 4.55 -8.13 -16.01
CA ARG A 154 4.47 -7.00 -16.96
C ARG A 154 4.01 -5.72 -16.25
N TRP A 155 3.01 -5.83 -15.38
CA TRP A 155 2.50 -4.68 -14.63
C TRP A 155 3.51 -4.15 -13.62
N CYS A 156 4.25 -5.03 -12.94
CA CYS A 156 5.35 -4.62 -12.05
C CYS A 156 6.41 -3.85 -12.82
N ALA A 157 6.93 -4.40 -13.92
CA ALA A 157 7.96 -3.74 -14.74
C ALA A 157 7.50 -2.37 -15.27
N ALA A 158 6.27 -2.28 -15.77
CA ALA A 158 5.70 -1.00 -16.23
C ALA A 158 5.51 0.01 -15.08
N THR A 159 5.14 -0.47 -13.89
CA THR A 159 4.99 0.38 -12.70
C THR A 159 6.34 0.91 -12.23
N GLU A 160 7.39 0.08 -12.20
CA GLU A 160 8.74 0.52 -11.84
C GLU A 160 9.25 1.63 -12.76
N VAL A 161 9.05 1.48 -14.08
CA VAL A 161 9.37 2.53 -15.07
C VAL A 161 8.55 3.79 -14.81
N ALA A 162 7.24 3.66 -14.54
CA ALA A 162 6.38 4.81 -14.27
C ALA A 162 6.78 5.54 -12.97
N LEU A 163 7.17 4.83 -11.92
CA LEU A 163 7.63 5.41 -10.65
C LEU A 163 8.92 6.23 -10.81
N ALA A 164 9.79 5.86 -11.75
CA ALA A 164 10.99 6.63 -12.05
C ALA A 164 10.70 8.05 -12.58
N THR A 165 9.52 8.28 -13.16
CA THR A 165 9.11 9.61 -13.67
C THR A 165 8.77 10.61 -12.57
N ARG A 166 8.63 10.18 -11.31
CA ARG A 166 8.33 11.02 -10.13
C ARG A 166 7.08 11.91 -10.29
N ARG A 167 6.12 11.53 -11.15
CA ARG A 167 4.86 12.26 -11.37
C ARG A 167 3.85 12.19 -10.23
N THR A 168 4.06 11.31 -9.26
CA THR A 168 3.24 11.20 -8.05
C THR A 168 3.97 11.66 -6.79
N THR A 169 3.21 11.83 -5.70
CA THR A 169 3.71 12.23 -4.39
C THR A 169 4.69 11.20 -3.82
N ALA A 170 5.54 11.63 -2.88
CA ALA A 170 6.44 10.71 -2.18
C ALA A 170 5.70 9.64 -1.37
N VAL A 171 4.53 9.98 -0.83
CA VAL A 171 3.72 9.03 -0.06
C VAL A 171 3.15 7.96 -0.99
N SER A 172 2.50 8.36 -2.07
CA SER A 172 1.86 7.42 -3.00
C SER A 172 2.87 6.51 -3.71
N ARG A 173 4.03 7.07 -4.11
CA ARG A 173 5.16 6.29 -4.66
C ARG A 173 5.65 5.21 -3.69
N ALA A 174 5.72 5.49 -2.40
CA ALA A 174 6.12 4.49 -1.40
C ALA A 174 5.05 3.41 -1.19
N LEU A 175 3.76 3.78 -1.26
CA LEU A 175 2.66 2.81 -1.22
C LEU A 175 2.70 1.88 -2.44
N LEU A 176 2.93 2.42 -3.65
CA LEU A 176 3.12 1.63 -4.86
C LEU A 176 4.36 0.72 -4.78
N HIS A 177 5.47 1.20 -4.23
CA HIS A 177 6.65 0.38 -3.97
C HIS A 177 6.32 -0.84 -3.09
N HIS A 178 5.53 -0.65 -2.03
CA HIS A 178 5.09 -1.77 -1.18
C HIS A 178 4.02 -2.66 -1.85
N ALA A 179 3.15 -2.08 -2.68
CA ALA A 179 2.14 -2.81 -3.44
C ALA A 179 2.76 -3.72 -4.51
N LEU A 180 3.89 -3.34 -5.12
CA LEU A 180 4.69 -4.20 -6.00
C LEU A 180 5.02 -5.53 -5.31
N GLU A 181 5.36 -5.48 -4.02
CA GLU A 181 5.63 -6.66 -3.20
C GLU A 181 4.35 -7.32 -2.64
N GLY A 182 3.18 -6.72 -2.82
CA GLY A 182 1.88 -7.21 -2.33
C GLY A 182 1.50 -6.75 -0.93
N TRP A 183 2.27 -5.87 -0.31
CA TRP A 183 1.92 -5.31 0.99
C TRP A 183 0.87 -4.23 0.80
N CYS A 184 -0.14 -4.22 1.68
CA CYS A 184 -1.23 -3.26 1.61
C CYS A 184 -1.76 -2.85 2.98
N VAL A 185 -2.74 -1.95 2.97
CA VAL A 185 -3.49 -1.57 4.17
C VAL A 185 -4.50 -2.65 4.56
N PRO A 186 -4.83 -2.82 5.87
CA PRO A 186 -5.79 -3.82 6.36
C PRO A 186 -7.15 -3.81 5.66
N GLU A 187 -7.65 -2.64 5.31
CA GLU A 187 -8.95 -2.47 4.69
C GLU A 187 -8.98 -3.04 3.27
N LEU A 188 -7.89 -2.88 2.50
CA LEU A 188 -7.76 -3.49 1.17
C LEU A 188 -7.64 -5.01 1.29
N ALA A 189 -6.83 -5.52 2.22
CA ALA A 189 -6.71 -6.96 2.45
C ALA A 189 -8.05 -7.60 2.82
N GLY A 190 -8.77 -7.02 3.79
CA GLY A 190 -10.07 -7.51 4.21
C GLY A 190 -11.14 -7.42 3.12
N TYR A 191 -11.11 -6.36 2.30
CA TYR A 191 -11.98 -6.26 1.12
C TYR A 191 -11.69 -7.36 0.11
N LEU A 192 -10.41 -7.57 -0.23
CA LEU A 192 -10.00 -8.57 -1.21
C LEU A 192 -10.34 -9.99 -0.75
N GLU A 193 -10.11 -10.33 0.51
CA GLU A 193 -10.51 -11.61 1.10
C GLU A 193 -12.03 -11.82 1.05
N ALA A 194 -12.81 -10.78 1.36
CA ALA A 194 -14.27 -10.83 1.29
C ALA A 194 -14.78 -10.97 -0.16
N ALA A 195 -14.15 -10.29 -1.11
CA ALA A 195 -14.49 -10.36 -2.53
C ALA A 195 -14.20 -11.76 -3.11
N CYS A 196 -13.08 -12.39 -2.73
CA CYS A 196 -12.74 -13.74 -3.20
C CYS A 196 -13.53 -14.84 -2.48
N SER A 197 -13.83 -14.69 -1.19
CA SER A 197 -14.58 -15.69 -0.42
C SER A 197 -16.09 -15.58 -0.55
N GLY A 198 -16.62 -14.42 -0.96
CA GLY A 198 -18.05 -14.10 -0.96
C GLY A 198 -18.64 -13.80 0.43
N HIS A 199 -17.83 -13.80 1.49
CA HIS A 199 -18.30 -13.64 2.87
C HIS A 199 -17.93 -12.25 3.42
N GLY A 200 -18.89 -11.57 4.08
CA GLY A 200 -18.63 -10.31 4.78
C GLY A 200 -18.36 -9.09 3.88
N LEU A 201 -18.64 -9.18 2.57
CA LEU A 201 -18.37 -8.13 1.59
C LEU A 201 -18.98 -6.75 1.93
N PRO A 202 -20.23 -6.63 2.44
CA PRO A 202 -20.79 -5.32 2.76
C PRO A 202 -19.99 -4.58 3.84
N ALA A 203 -19.59 -5.28 4.91
CA ALA A 203 -18.81 -4.69 5.99
C ALA A 203 -17.39 -4.34 5.53
N ALA A 204 -16.76 -5.19 4.73
CA ALA A 204 -15.44 -4.92 4.17
C ALA A 204 -15.46 -3.73 3.20
N THR A 205 -16.51 -3.61 2.38
CA THR A 205 -16.73 -2.47 1.48
C THR A 205 -16.87 -1.17 2.27
N ALA A 206 -17.68 -1.16 3.33
CA ALA A 206 -17.85 0.04 4.17
C ALA A 206 -16.52 0.50 4.79
N ARG A 207 -15.69 -0.44 5.28
CA ARG A 207 -14.36 -0.12 5.81
C ARG A 207 -13.41 0.42 4.75
N LEU A 208 -13.39 -0.20 3.57
CA LEU A 208 -12.54 0.26 2.46
C LEU A 208 -12.94 1.66 2.01
N LEU A 209 -14.24 1.92 1.85
CA LEU A 209 -14.76 3.23 1.42
C LEU A 209 -14.58 4.33 2.48
N ALA A 210 -14.30 3.99 3.74
CA ALA A 210 -13.94 4.97 4.76
C ALA A 210 -12.49 5.50 4.61
N LEU A 211 -11.68 4.89 3.73
CA LEU A 211 -10.32 5.36 3.44
C LEU A 211 -10.32 6.59 2.52
N GLY A 212 -10.03 7.76 3.08
CA GLY A 212 -9.91 9.00 2.31
C GLY A 212 -11.21 9.36 1.56
N HIS A 213 -11.20 10.46 0.81
CA HIS A 213 -12.39 10.86 0.04
C HIS A 213 -12.60 9.97 -1.19
N SER A 214 -11.54 9.76 -1.97
CA SER A 214 -11.57 9.00 -3.24
C SER A 214 -10.78 7.69 -3.21
N SER A 215 -9.85 7.54 -2.26
CA SER A 215 -8.92 6.41 -2.23
C SER A 215 -9.61 5.07 -2.07
N GLY A 216 -10.56 4.94 -1.15
CA GLY A 216 -11.34 3.72 -0.95
C GLY A 216 -12.06 3.25 -2.21
N ALA A 217 -12.67 4.18 -2.96
CA ALA A 217 -13.38 3.87 -4.21
C ALA A 217 -12.41 3.44 -5.32
N ALA A 218 -11.26 4.11 -5.43
CA ALA A 218 -10.23 3.76 -6.40
C ALA A 218 -9.58 2.40 -6.11
N LEU A 219 -9.26 2.11 -4.85
CA LEU A 219 -8.78 0.80 -4.41
C LEU A 219 -9.80 -0.29 -4.79
N ARG A 220 -11.09 -0.05 -4.53
CA ARG A 220 -12.16 -0.99 -4.90
C ARG A 220 -12.17 -1.26 -6.41
N ALA A 221 -12.08 -0.21 -7.22
CA ALA A 221 -12.04 -0.32 -8.67
C ALA A 221 -10.83 -1.15 -9.17
N GLY A 222 -9.65 -0.94 -8.56
CA GLY A 222 -8.44 -1.70 -8.89
C GLY A 222 -8.55 -3.21 -8.59
N VAL A 223 -9.26 -3.59 -7.53
CA VAL A 223 -9.56 -5.01 -7.25
C VAL A 223 -10.43 -5.62 -8.35
N HIS A 224 -11.54 -4.95 -8.69
CA HIS A 224 -12.47 -5.44 -9.71
C HIS A 224 -11.84 -5.53 -11.10
N LEU A 225 -11.01 -4.56 -11.47
CA LEU A 225 -10.27 -4.57 -12.73
C LEU A 225 -9.53 -5.91 -12.94
N VAL A 226 -8.91 -6.44 -11.89
CA VAL A 226 -8.17 -7.70 -11.96
C VAL A 226 -9.12 -8.90 -11.89
N LEU A 227 -10.07 -8.93 -10.95
CA LEU A 227 -10.95 -10.09 -10.78
C LEU A 227 -11.84 -10.31 -12.02
N ASP A 228 -12.40 -9.25 -12.59
CA ASP A 228 -13.35 -9.33 -13.71
C ASP A 228 -12.64 -9.69 -15.03
N SER A 229 -11.40 -9.22 -15.23
CA SER A 229 -10.63 -9.55 -16.44
C SER A 229 -10.12 -10.99 -16.48
N ARG A 230 -10.07 -11.70 -15.34
CA ARG A 230 -9.73 -13.13 -15.31
C ARG A 230 -10.90 -14.03 -15.64
N ALA A 231 -12.11 -13.60 -15.31
CA ALA A 231 -13.32 -14.30 -15.69
C ALA A 231 -13.42 -14.49 -17.22
N VAL A 232 -12.83 -13.58 -18.01
CA VAL A 232 -12.77 -13.65 -19.48
C VAL A 232 -11.76 -14.67 -20.02
N ALA A 233 -10.70 -14.98 -19.26
CA ALA A 233 -9.56 -15.76 -19.76
C ALA A 233 -9.64 -17.29 -19.51
N ALA A 234 -10.71 -17.80 -18.89
CA ALA A 234 -10.90 -19.25 -18.74
C ALA A 234 -11.38 -19.86 -20.08
N PRO A 235 -10.58 -20.71 -20.76
CA PRO A 235 -11.06 -21.41 -21.94
C PRO A 235 -12.13 -22.42 -21.54
N GLY A 236 -13.25 -22.41 -22.27
CA GLY A 236 -14.30 -23.41 -22.12
C GLY A 236 -13.71 -24.82 -22.23
N GLY A 237 -13.91 -25.62 -21.18
CA GLY A 237 -13.59 -27.04 -21.21
C GLY A 237 -14.43 -27.71 -22.30
N ALA A 238 -13.78 -28.12 -23.39
CA ALA A 238 -14.35 -29.08 -24.31
C ALA A 238 -14.39 -30.44 -23.60
N ALA A 239 -15.60 -30.99 -23.52
CA ALA A 239 -15.86 -32.40 -23.23
C ALA A 239 -15.33 -33.29 -24.36
#